data_AF-A0A3C2A6L2-F1
#
_entry.id   AF-A0A3C2A6L2-F1
#
_cell.length_a   1.000
_cell.length_b   1.000
_cell.length_c   1.000
_cell.angle_alpha   90.00
_cell.angle_beta   90.00
_cell.angle_gamma   90.00
#
_symmetry.space_group_name_H-M   'P 1'
#
loop_
_entity.id
_entity.type
_entity.pdbx_description
1 polymer ?
#
loop_
_entity_poly.entity_id
_entity_poly.type
_entity_poly.pdbx_seq_one_letter_code
_entity_poly.pdbx_strand_id
1 'polypeptide(L)' 'MGSSYVRHPRREMKVYALVDCNQFYVSCERVFDADARGKPVVVLSNNDGCVIARSP' A
#
# COMPACT_ATOMS: atom_id res chain seq x y z
N MET A 1 -17.29 2.04 54.76
CA MET A 1 -16.47 1.35 53.73
C MET A 1 -17.09 1.62 52.37
N GLY A 2 -16.69 2.69 51.70
CA GLY A 2 -17.13 3.01 50.34
C GLY A 2 -15.89 3.38 49.53
N SER A 3 -15.42 2.45 48.69
CA SER A 3 -14.30 2.71 47.79
C SER A 3 -14.86 3.30 46.51
N SER A 4 -14.74 4.62 46.38
CA SER A 4 -15.07 5.36 45.17
C SER A 4 -14.05 5.02 44.08
N TYR A 5 -14.41 4.11 43.18
CA TYR A 5 -13.58 3.78 42.02
C TYR A 5 -13.62 4.96 41.03
N VAL A 6 -12.55 5.75 40.98
CA VAL A 6 -12.43 6.88 40.04
C VAL A 6 -12.28 6.32 38.63
N ARG A 7 -13.33 6.49 37.80
CA ARG A 7 -13.28 6.14 36.37
C ARG A 7 -12.30 7.08 35.66
N HIS A 8 -11.16 6.55 35.25
CA HIS A 8 -10.24 7.25 34.37
C HIS A 8 -10.89 7.36 32.98
N PRO A 9 -10.84 8.53 32.31
CA PRO A 9 -11.41 8.69 30.99
C PRO A 9 -10.78 7.70 30.01
N ARG A 10 -11.60 7.00 29.22
CA ARG A 10 -11.10 6.08 28.18
C ARG A 10 -10.22 6.88 27.23
N ARG A 11 -8.95 6.50 27.14
CA ARG A 11 -8.00 7.04 26.17
C ARG A 11 -8.57 6.78 24.78
N GLU A 12 -8.80 7.82 24.00
CA GLU A 12 -9.24 7.69 22.61
C GLU A 12 -8.16 6.94 21.83
N MET A 13 -8.45 5.70 21.44
CA MET A 13 -7.51 4.89 20.68
C MET A 13 -7.60 5.29 19.21
N LYS A 14 -6.57 5.98 18.73
CA LYS A 14 -6.43 6.30 17.31
C LYS A 14 -6.16 5.00 16.53
N VAL A 15 -7.00 4.74 15.53
CA VAL A 15 -6.79 3.65 14.58
C VAL A 15 -6.01 4.20 13.39
N TYR A 16 -4.95 3.49 13.01
CA TYR A 16 -4.13 3.81 11.84
C TYR A 16 -4.23 2.69 10.82
N ALA A 17 -4.21 3.03 9.54
CA ALA A 17 -4.15 2.08 8.43
C ALA A 17 -2.99 2.44 7.50
N LEU A 18 -2.29 1.41 7.00
CA LEU A 18 -1.29 1.54 5.95
C LEU A 18 -1.92 1.06 4.64
N VAL A 19 -1.79 1.86 3.58
CA VAL A 19 -2.29 1.54 2.25
C VAL A 19 -1.10 1.49 1.30
N ASP A 20 -0.98 0.41 0.55
CA ASP A 20 0.05 0.20 -0.47
C ASP A 20 -0.58 -0.39 -1.74
N CYS A 21 0.04 -0.13 -2.89
CA CYS A 21 -0.45 -0.61 -4.17
C CYS A 21 0.29 -1.88 -4.62
N ASN A 22 -0.47 -2.88 -5.07
CA ASN A 22 0.10 -4.08 -5.69
C ASN A 22 0.87 -3.69 -6.96
N GLN A 23 2.20 -3.83 -6.93
CA GLN A 23 3.12 -3.53 -8.04
C GLN A 23 2.81 -2.19 -8.71
N PHE A 24 2.80 -1.08 -7.95
CA PHE A 24 2.29 0.24 -8.37
C PHE A 24 2.59 0.60 -9.84
N TYR A 25 3.87 0.64 -10.24
CA TYR A 25 4.25 1.00 -11.60
C TYR A 25 3.70 0.03 -12.66
N VAL A 26 3.73 -1.29 -12.43
CA VAL A 26 3.13 -2.28 -13.35
C VAL A 26 1.61 -2.10 -13.46
N SER A 27 0.95 -1.78 -12.34
CA SER A 27 -0.49 -1.51 -12.31
C SER A 27 -0.84 -0.23 -13.07
N CYS A 28 -0.02 0.81 -13.00
CA CYS A 28 -0.17 2.01 -13.82
C CYS A 28 -0.01 1.70 -15.31
N GLU A 29 1.04 0.98 -15.71
CA GLU A 29 1.24 0.61 -17.13
C GLU A 29 0.03 -0.16 -17.68
N ARG A 30 -0.58 -1.07 -16.90
CA ARG A 30 -1.78 -1.84 -17.32
C ARG A 30 -3.07 -1.03 -17.46
N VAL A 31 -3.10 0.19 -16.92
CA VAL A 31 -4.20 1.14 -17.13
C VAL A 31 -4.07 1.77 -18.52
N PHE A 32 -2.85 2.09 -18.95
CA PHE A 32 -2.57 2.74 -20.24
C PHE A 32 -2.40 1.73 -21.39
N ASP A 33 -1.85 0.55 -21.11
CA ASP A 33 -1.71 -0.58 -22.03
C ASP A 33 -2.45 -1.80 -21.48
N ALA A 34 -3.68 -2.01 -21.96
CA ALA A 34 -4.50 -3.15 -21.56
C ALA A 34 -3.90 -4.49 -22.00
N ASP A 35 -3.07 -4.52 -23.04
CA ASP A 35 -2.44 -5.75 -23.53
C ASP A 35 -1.37 -6.26 -22.57
N ALA A 36 -0.86 -5.42 -21.65
CA ALA A 36 0.08 -5.82 -20.59
C ALA A 36 -0.59 -6.64 -19.46
N ARG A 37 -1.92 -6.81 -19.49
CA ARG A 37 -2.66 -7.62 -18.50
C ARG A 37 -2.42 -9.11 -18.75
N GLY A 38 -2.22 -9.87 -17.68
CA GLY A 38 -1.94 -11.31 -17.75
C GLY A 38 -0.55 -11.67 -18.30
N LYS A 39 0.28 -10.69 -18.66
CA LYS A 39 1.65 -10.89 -19.13
C LYS A 39 2.67 -10.64 -18.02
N PRO A 40 3.84 -11.31 -18.05
CA PRO A 40 5.00 -10.92 -17.26
C PRO A 40 5.46 -9.52 -17.68
N VAL A 41 5.63 -8.61 -16.71
CA VAL A 41 6.02 -7.22 -16.95
C VAL A 41 7.10 -6.80 -15.96
N VAL A 42 8.10 -6.07 -16.45
CA VAL A 42 9.02 -5.26 -15.65
C VAL A 42 8.89 -3.80 -16.06
N VAL A 43 9.02 -2.89 -15.10
CA VAL A 43 9.12 -1.45 -15.37
C VAL A 43 10.55 -1.01 -15.07
N LEU A 44 11.14 -0.28 -16.01
CA LEU A 44 12.50 0.26 -15.90
C LEU A 44 12.46 1.69 -15.36
N SER A 45 13.48 2.09 -14.61
CA SER A 45 13.73 3.50 -14.31
C SER A 45 14.17 4.23 -15.58
N ASN A 46 13.97 5.56 -15.56
CA ASN A 46 14.12 6.45 -16.71
C ASN A 46 15.50 6.33 -17.37
N ASN A 47 15.58 5.47 -18.39
CA ASN A 47 16.72 5.24 -19.27
C ASN A 47 18.00 4.67 -18.62
N ASP A 48 17.96 4.25 -17.35
CA ASP A 48 19.11 3.61 -16.67
C ASP A 48 19.07 2.07 -16.75
N GLY A 49 18.00 1.51 -17.31
CA GLY A 49 17.81 0.06 -17.44
C GLY A 49 17.57 -0.67 -16.12
N CYS A 50 17.41 0.04 -15.01
CA CYS A 50 17.20 -0.55 -13.70
C CYS A 50 15.74 -0.97 -13.52
N VAL A 51 15.48 -2.22 -13.12
CA VAL A 51 14.12 -2.70 -12.84
C VAL A 51 13.63 -2.12 -11.52
N ILE A 52 12.56 -1.32 -11.57
CA ILE A 52 11.95 -0.67 -10.39
C ILE A 52 10.63 -1.31 -9.95
N ALA A 53 10.01 -2.11 -10.82
CA ALA A 53 8.84 -2.91 -10.48
C ALA A 53 8.77 -4.15 -11.37
N ARG A 54 8.13 -5.21 -10.87
CA ARG A 54 7.85 -6.43 -11.63
C ARG A 54 6.46 -6.94 -11.29
N SER A 55 5.78 -7.58 -12.26
CA SER A 55 4.59 -8.38 -11.97
C SER A 55 4.94 -9.54 -11.02
N PRO A 56 3.96 -10.12 -10.29
CA PRO A 56 4.14 -11.36 -9.53
C PRO A 56 4.92 -12.42 -10.32
#